data_AF-A0A959V0F4-F1
#
_entry.id   AF-A0A959V0F4-F1
#
_cell.length_a   1.000
_cell.length_b   1.000
_cell.length_c   1.000
_cell.angle_alpha   90.00
_cell.angle_beta   90.00
_cell.angle_gamma   90.00
#
_symmetry.space_group_name_H-M   'P 1'
#
loop_
_entity.id
_entity.type
_entity.pdbx_description
1 polymer ?
#
loop_
_entity_poly.entity_id
_entity_poly.type
_entity_poly.pdbx_seq_one_letter_code
_entity_poly.pdbx_strand_id
1 'polypeptide(L)' 'MKRALVWFRNDLRLSDNPALAAAVRHAEEVLPLFVLDPRQTGACSFGLERLGPWRRVFLREGLADL' A
#
# COMPACT_ATOMS: atom_id res chain seq x y z
N MET A 1 14.91 -18.98 9.85
CA MET A 1 14.61 -17.97 8.83
C MET A 1 13.57 -17.00 9.37
N LYS A 2 13.97 -15.77 9.64
CA LYS A 2 13.07 -14.72 10.13
C LYS A 2 12.46 -13.97 8.94
N ARG A 3 11.13 -13.94 8.88
CA ARG A 3 10.35 -13.24 7.84
C ARG A 3 9.68 -12.01 8.44
N ALA A 4 9.66 -10.91 7.69
CA ALA A 4 8.89 -9.71 8.04
C ALA A 4 7.89 -9.39 6.93
N LEU A 5 6.72 -8.89 7.31
CA LEU A 5 5.72 -8.38 6.37
C LEU A 5 5.74 -6.85 6.41
N VAL A 6 5.87 -6.21 5.25
CA VAL A 6 5.78 -4.75 5.11
C VAL A 6 4.45 -4.44 4.44
N TRP A 7 3.52 -3.91 5.22
CA TRP A 7 2.20 -3.53 4.72
C TRP A 7 2.20 -2.07 4.26
N PHE A 8 2.24 -1.87 2.96
CA PHE A 8 2.09 -0.58 2.31
C PHE A 8 0.64 -0.10 2.33
N ARG A 9 0.46 1.18 2.60
CA ARG A 9 -0.83 1.89 2.57
C ARG A 9 -0.71 3.14 1.72
N ASN A 10 -0.60 4.32 2.34
CA ASN A 10 -0.44 5.59 1.62
C ASN A 10 1.05 5.95 1.45
N ASP A 11 1.95 5.00 1.69
CA ASP A 11 3.40 5.13 1.70
C ASP A 11 4.03 4.25 0.61
N LEU A 12 3.46 4.28 -0.60
CA LEU A 12 3.95 3.58 -1.79
C LEU A 12 5.31 4.14 -2.25
N ARG A 13 6.36 3.89 -1.45
CA ARG A 13 7.73 4.34 -1.69
C ARG A 13 8.73 3.39 -1.03
N LEU A 14 9.87 3.22 -1.67
CA LEU A 14 11.01 2.49 -1.11
C LEU A 14 11.94 3.42 -0.34
N SER A 15 12.20 4.61 -0.90
CA SER A 15 13.05 5.63 -0.30
C SER A 15 12.41 6.20 0.96
N ASP A 16 13.23 6.35 2.00
CA ASP A 16 12.81 6.92 3.29
C ASP A 16 11.50 6.30 3.83
N ASN A 17 11.44 4.97 3.81
CA ASN A 17 10.39 4.18 4.45
C ASN A 17 10.95 3.49 5.70
N PRO A 18 10.72 4.03 6.92
CA PRO A 18 11.24 3.46 8.16
C PRO A 18 10.78 2.02 8.44
N ALA A 19 9.55 1.68 8.04
CA ALA A 19 9.00 0.34 8.23
C ALA A 19 9.73 -0.68 7.35
N LEU A 20 9.95 -0.35 6.07
CA LEU A 20 10.76 -1.16 5.16
C LEU A 20 12.20 -1.27 5.65
N ALA A 21 12.82 -0.16 6.05
CA ALA A 21 14.19 -0.16 6.56
C ALA A 21 14.37 -1.02 7.82
N ALA A 22 13.38 -1.03 8.72
CA ALA A 22 13.38 -1.90 9.89
C ALA A 22 13.21 -3.37 9.50
N ALA A 23 12.32 -3.68 8.55
CA ALA A 23 12.12 -5.04 8.07
C ALA A 23 13.40 -5.62 7.45
N VAL A 24 14.05 -4.86 6.56
CA VAL A 24 15.31 -5.25 5.92
C VAL A 24 16.45 -5.44 6.93
N ARG A 25 16.52 -4.61 7.99
CA ARG A 25 17.55 -4.76 9.04
C ARG A 25 17.35 -5.99 9.93
N HIS A 26 16.11 -6.46 10.08
CA HIS A 26 15.77 -7.42 11.15
C HIS A 26 15.24 -8.76 10.65
N ALA A 27 15.01 -8.94 9.35
CA ALA A 27 14.52 -10.18 8.76
C ALA A 27 15.42 -10.62 7.59
N GLU A 28 15.46 -11.93 7.37
CA GLU A 28 16.17 -12.55 6.23
C GLU A 28 15.35 -12.44 4.95
N GLU A 29 14.02 -12.35 5.08
CA GLU A 29 13.08 -12.22 3.97
C GLU A 29 12.00 -11.20 4.31
N VAL A 30 11.68 -10.34 3.35
CA VAL A 30 10.66 -9.30 3.48
C VAL A 30 9.55 -9.58 2.47
N LEU A 31 8.32 -9.66 2.95
CA LEU A 31 7.12 -9.83 2.14
C LEU A 31 6.38 -8.49 2.02
N PRO A 32 6.43 -7.81 0.87
CA PRO A 32 5.63 -6.61 0.65
C PRO A 32 4.16 -6.99 0.46
N LEU A 33 3.26 -6.24 1.10
CA LEU A 33 1.81 -6.41 0.99
C LEU A 33 1.14 -5.06 0.78
N PHE A 34 0.21 -4.99 -0.16
CA PHE A 34 -0.77 -3.92 -0.25
C PHE A 34 -2.17 -4.53 -0.26
N VAL A 35 -3.11 -3.94 0.48
CA VAL A 35 -4.49 -4.43 0.57
C VAL A 35 -5.43 -3.40 -0.04
N LEU A 36 -6.09 -3.78 -1.14
CA LEU A 36 -7.17 -2.98 -1.71
C LEU A 36 -8.46 -3.21 -0.92
N ASP A 37 -8.71 -2.35 0.07
CA ASP A 37 -9.86 -2.46 0.97
C ASP A 37 -11.17 -2.03 0.26
N PRO A 38 -12.20 -2.90 0.16
CA PRO A 38 -13.49 -2.55 -0.43
C PRO A 38 -14.16 -1.34 0.21
N ARG A 39 -13.87 -1.07 1.49
CA ARG A 39 -14.38 0.11 2.21
C ARG A 39 -13.76 1.42 1.71
N GLN A 40 -12.63 1.36 1.01
CA GLN A 40 -11.95 2.51 0.42
C GLN A 40 -12.32 2.70 -1.05
N THR A 41 -12.74 1.65 -1.75
CA THR A 41 -13.11 1.69 -3.16
C THR A 41 -14.62 1.78 -3.40
N GLY A 42 -15.44 1.40 -2.41
CA GLY A 42 -16.91 1.43 -2.49
C GLY A 42 -17.53 2.82 -2.31
N ALA A 43 -18.87 2.85 -2.35
CA ALA A 43 -19.65 4.07 -2.14
C ALA A 43 -19.59 4.53 -0.67
N CYS A 44 -19.59 5.84 -0.45
CA CYS A 44 -19.82 6.43 0.85
C CYS A 44 -21.31 6.42 1.21
N SER A 45 -21.64 6.85 2.43
CA SER A 45 -23.03 6.95 2.91
C SER A 45 -23.94 7.84 2.05
N PHE A 46 -23.35 8.71 1.23
CA PHE A 46 -24.06 9.59 0.30
C PHE A 46 -24.16 9.03 -1.13
N GLY A 47 -23.75 7.77 -1.35
CA GLY A 47 -23.79 7.12 -2.66
C GLY A 47 -22.67 7.54 -3.62
N LEU A 48 -21.73 8.38 -3.18
CA LEU A 48 -20.59 8.82 -4.00
C LEU A 48 -19.45 7.81 -3.90
N GLU A 49 -18.72 7.58 -5.00
CA GLU A 49 -17.51 6.75 -4.98
C GLU A 49 -16.45 7.36 -4.05
N ARG A 50 -15.94 6.58 -3.09
CA ARG A 50 -14.85 7.02 -2.21
C ARG A 50 -13.51 7.14 -2.95
N LEU A 51 -13.31 6.29 -3.96
CA LEU A 51 -12.16 6.33 -4.85
C LEU A 51 -12.62 6.71 -6.25
N GLY A 52 -12.67 8.02 -6.49
CA GLY A 52 -12.99 8.57 -7.81
C GLY A 52 -11.99 8.13 -8.90
N PRO A 53 -12.35 8.34 -10.18
CA PRO A 53 -11.65 7.75 -11.33
C PRO A 53 -10.17 8.15 -11.39
N TRP A 54 -9.85 9.43 -11.16
CA TRP A 54 -8.48 9.94 -11.23
C TRP A 54 -7.59 9.36 -10.13
N ARG A 55 -8.11 9.26 -8.91
CA ARG A 55 -7.37 8.68 -7.78
C ARG A 55 -7.16 7.19 -7.96
N ARG A 56 -8.09 6.49 -8.65
CA ARG A 56 -7.96 5.07 -9.00
C ARG A 56 -6.82 4.84 -9.99
N VAL A 57 -6.72 5.69 -11.01
CA VAL A 57 -5.61 5.67 -11.98
C VAL A 57 -4.29 5.95 -11.25
N PHE A 58 -4.24 7.02 -10.46
CA PHE A 58 -3.05 7.38 -9.70
C PHE A 58 -2.59 6.27 -8.74
N LEU A 59 -3.53 5.63 -8.02
CA LEU A 59 -3.21 4.51 -7.14
C LEU A 59 -2.66 3.32 -7.93
N ARG A 60 -3.28 2.99 -9.07
CA ARG A 60 -2.82 1.88 -9.92
C ARG A 60 -1.42 2.14 -10.46
N GLU A 61 -1.16 3.35 -10.93
CA GLU A 61 0.16 3.74 -11.45
C GLU A 61 1.22 3.73 -10.34
N GLY A 62 0.91 4.26 -9.16
CA GLY A 62 1.81 4.20 -8.01
C GLY A 62 2.10 2.77 -7.52
N LEU A 63 1.13 1.85 -7.62
CA LEU A 63 1.36 0.43 -7.31
C LEU A 63 2.16 -0.30 -8.40
N ALA A 64 2.11 0.16 -9.65
CA ALA A 64 2.88 -0.41 -10.74
C ALA A 64 4.35 0.08 -10.72
N ASP A 65 4.60 1.26 -10.15
CA ASP A 65 5.93 1.85 -9.98
C ASP A 65 6.67 1.32 -8.73
N LEU A 66 5.94 0.92 -7.69
CA LEU A 66 6.48 0.41 -6.41
C LEU A 66 7.26 -0.91 -6.56
#